data_AF-A0A2D6X2L8-F1
#
_entry.id   AF-A0A2D6X2L8-F1
#
_cell.length_a   1.000
_cell.length_b   1.000
_cell.length_c   1.000
_cell.angle_alpha   90.00
_cell.angle_beta   90.00
_cell.angle_gamma   90.00
#
_symmetry.space_group_name_H-M   'P 1'
#
loop_
_entity.id
_entity.type
_entity.pdbx_description
1 polymer ?
#
loop_
_entity_poly.entity_id
_entity_poly.type
_entity_poly.pdbx_seq_one_letter_code
_entity_poly.pdbx_strand_id
1 'polypeptide(L)'
;MVDQTYISLAEDEEKPEYPELYFMMDGANTLVSQMNEFEEESEDEDDENPQTGYALVIQDTEYWPDIYQSVRHFSESMVEELEGGRLLIAPIAKEELENVIDAYTRIGFIVRKASDQDHDELIREFDKLATIEGGESKDYPRGKGA
;
A
#
# COMPACT_ATOMS: atom_id res chain seq x y z
N MET A 1 11.96 45.59 -24.64
CA MET A 1 10.69 44.89 -24.38
C MET A 1 10.83 43.52 -25.01
N VAL A 2 11.01 42.49 -24.19
CA VAL A 2 11.10 41.10 -24.63
C VAL A 2 9.88 40.41 -24.05
N ASP A 3 9.04 39.87 -24.93
CA ASP A 3 7.88 39.05 -24.60
C ASP A 3 8.29 37.88 -23.71
N GLN A 4 7.66 37.78 -22.54
CA GLN A 4 7.70 36.57 -21.72
C GLN A 4 6.40 35.81 -21.99
N THR A 5 6.46 34.88 -22.93
CA THR A 5 5.44 33.86 -23.12
C THR A 5 5.44 32.97 -21.87
N TYR A 6 4.45 33.16 -21.00
CA TYR A 6 4.18 32.24 -19.90
C TYR A 6 3.69 30.92 -20.50
N ILE A 7 4.57 29.94 -20.57
CA ILE A 7 4.16 28.54 -20.58
C ILE A 7 3.88 28.23 -19.11
N SER A 8 2.62 28.39 -18.69
CA SER A 8 2.16 27.70 -17.48
C SER A 8 2.18 26.21 -17.83
N LEU A 9 3.24 25.52 -17.41
CA LEU A 9 3.23 24.08 -17.25
C LEU A 9 2.03 23.77 -16.35
N ALA A 10 0.96 23.25 -16.96
CA ALA A 10 0.03 22.42 -16.22
C ALA A 10 0.84 21.18 -15.81
N GLU A 11 1.36 21.21 -14.60
CA GLU A 11 1.74 20.00 -13.86
C GLU A 11 0.43 19.26 -13.57
N ASP A 12 -0.14 18.62 -14.58
CA ASP A 12 -0.91 17.39 -14.35
C ASP A 12 0.13 16.36 -13.90
N GLU A 13 0.52 16.38 -12.61
CA GLU A 13 1.06 15.19 -11.98
C GLU A 13 -0.07 14.16 -12.06
N GLU A 14 0.00 13.29 -13.06
CA GLU A 14 -0.93 12.17 -13.22
C GLU A 14 -0.98 11.43 -11.89
N LYS A 15 -2.15 11.49 -11.22
CA LYS A 15 -2.38 10.73 -9.99
C LYS A 15 -2.07 9.26 -10.28
N PRO A 16 -1.36 8.55 -9.39
CA PRO A 16 -1.07 7.14 -9.60
C PRO A 16 -2.38 6.38 -9.83
N GLU A 17 -2.40 5.49 -10.84
CA GLU A 17 -3.58 4.73 -11.22
C GLU A 17 -4.06 3.80 -10.09
N TYR A 18 -3.10 3.32 -9.26
CA TYR A 18 -3.33 2.41 -8.15
C TYR A 18 -2.70 2.93 -6.85
N PRO A 19 -3.30 2.62 -5.69
CA PRO A 19 -2.68 2.90 -4.39
C PRO A 19 -1.37 2.12 -4.25
N GLU A 20 -0.41 2.70 -3.54
CA GLU A 20 0.89 2.06 -3.34
C GLU A 20 0.78 0.78 -2.51
N LEU A 21 1.42 -0.28 -3.00
CA LEU A 21 1.51 -1.57 -2.35
C LEU A 21 2.97 -2.02 -2.29
N TYR A 22 3.39 -2.50 -1.13
CA TYR A 22 4.73 -3.07 -0.91
C TYR A 22 4.59 -4.51 -0.40
N PHE A 23 5.40 -5.40 -0.97
CA PHE A 23 5.56 -6.78 -0.54
C PHE A 23 6.90 -6.95 0.17
N MET A 24 6.87 -7.53 1.37
CA MET A 24 8.06 -7.94 2.11
C MET A 24 8.17 -9.45 2.05
N MET A 25 9.31 -9.94 1.57
CA MET A 25 9.56 -11.35 1.30
C MET A 25 10.83 -11.84 1.97
N ASP A 26 10.84 -13.12 2.36
CA ASP A 26 12.05 -13.80 2.81
C ASP A 26 13.00 -14.11 1.64
N GLY A 27 14.19 -14.65 1.95
CA GLY A 27 15.18 -15.05 0.95
C GLY A 27 14.73 -16.19 0.02
N ALA A 28 13.59 -16.83 0.29
CA ALA A 28 12.95 -17.85 -0.55
C ALA A 28 11.78 -17.29 -1.38
N ASN A 29 11.56 -15.97 -1.36
CA ASN A 29 10.42 -15.27 -1.98
C ASN A 29 9.05 -15.64 -1.38
N THR A 30 9.01 -16.04 -0.11
CA THR A 30 7.75 -16.20 0.63
C THR A 30 7.28 -14.85 1.14
N LEU A 31 6.01 -14.49 0.92
CA LEU A 31 5.43 -13.27 1.46
C LEU A 31 5.33 -13.37 2.99
N VAL A 32 6.00 -12.44 3.70
CA VAL A 32 5.96 -12.37 5.16
C VAL A 32 5.15 -11.17 5.65
N SER A 33 5.05 -10.11 4.86
CA SER A 33 4.25 -8.93 5.17
C SER A 33 3.89 -8.17 3.90
N GLN A 34 2.81 -7.39 3.98
CA GLN A 34 2.44 -6.43 2.93
C GLN A 34 2.08 -5.10 3.56
N MET A 35 2.34 -4.00 2.86
CA MET A 35 1.99 -2.65 3.30
C MET A 35 1.22 -1.94 2.21
N ASN A 36 0.08 -1.38 2.58
CA ASN A 36 -0.90 -0.84 1.64
C ASN A 36 -1.15 0.62 2.01
N GLU A 37 -1.13 1.50 1.02
CA GLU A 37 -1.59 2.88 1.14
C GLU A 37 -3.11 2.91 1.38
N PHE A 38 -3.55 3.81 2.25
CA PHE A 38 -4.96 4.11 2.47
C PHE A 38 -5.15 5.61 2.69
N GLU A 39 -6.32 6.11 2.31
CA GLU A 39 -6.73 7.48 2.60
C GLU A 39 -7.31 7.53 4.02
N GLU A 40 -6.74 8.36 4.90
CA GLU A 40 -7.40 8.69 6.15
C GLU A 40 -8.61 9.58 5.83
N GLU A 41 -9.79 9.14 6.25
CA GLU A 41 -10.99 9.99 6.17
C GLU A 41 -10.75 11.23 7.04
N SER A 42 -10.72 12.41 6.42
CA SER A 42 -10.73 13.67 7.14
C SER A 42 -12.09 13.85 7.82
N GLU A 43 -12.10 14.33 9.07
CA GLU A 43 -13.35 14.71 9.75
C GLU A 43 -14.01 15.93 9.06
N ASP A 44 -13.21 16.69 8.29
CA ASP A 44 -13.65 17.83 7.50
C ASP A 44 -13.96 17.39 6.06
N GLU A 45 -15.25 17.45 5.66
CA GLU A 45 -15.73 17.12 4.30
C GLU A 45 -15.17 18.06 3.21
N ASP A 46 -14.58 19.20 3.60
CA ASP A 46 -13.99 20.22 2.73
C ASP A 46 -12.45 20.12 2.65
N ASP A 47 -11.82 19.09 3.25
CA ASP A 47 -10.37 18.93 3.16
C ASP A 47 -9.96 18.42 1.75
N GLU A 48 -9.42 19.34 0.94
CA GLU A 48 -8.96 19.05 -0.42
C GLU A 48 -7.67 18.19 -0.45
N ASN A 49 -7.04 17.91 0.70
CA ASN A 49 -5.87 17.06 0.84
C ASN A 49 -6.09 15.94 1.87
N PRO A 50 -6.72 14.81 1.50
CA PRO A 50 -6.84 13.66 2.39
C PRO A 50 -5.45 13.22 2.85
N GLN A 51 -5.29 13.02 4.16
CA GLN A 51 -4.04 12.56 4.73
C GLN A 51 -3.82 11.10 4.33
N THR A 52 -2.65 10.80 3.75
CA THR A 52 -2.34 9.46 3.27
C THR A 52 -1.57 8.68 4.33
N GLY A 53 -2.08 7.51 4.69
CA GLY A 53 -1.45 6.59 5.65
C GLY A 53 -1.10 5.25 5.01
N TYR A 54 -0.34 4.45 5.74
CA TYR A 54 -0.02 3.07 5.36
C TYR A 54 -0.46 2.09 6.45
N ALA A 55 -0.99 0.95 6.00
CA ALA A 55 -1.38 -0.17 6.83
C ALA A 55 -0.45 -1.36 6.55
N LEU A 56 0.30 -1.78 7.56
CA LEU A 56 1.20 -2.93 7.49
C LEU A 56 0.51 -4.18 8.04
N VAL A 57 0.44 -5.23 7.22
CA VAL A 57 -0.08 -6.54 7.59
C VAL A 57 1.06 -7.55 7.62
N ILE A 58 1.35 -8.09 8.80
CA ILE A 58 2.32 -9.15 9.04
C ILE A 58 1.60 -10.51 8.98
N GLN A 59 2.13 -11.43 8.18
CA GLN A 59 1.57 -12.78 8.02
C GLN A 59 1.93 -13.67 9.22
N ASP A 60 1.09 -14.67 9.51
CA ASP A 60 1.39 -15.72 10.50
C ASP A 60 2.56 -16.58 10.00
N THR A 61 3.76 -16.19 10.41
CA THR A 61 5.05 -16.77 10.00
C THR A 61 5.97 -16.88 11.20
N GLU A 62 6.98 -17.74 11.15
CA GLU A 62 7.93 -17.88 12.26
C GLU A 62 8.69 -16.57 12.58
N TYR A 63 8.76 -15.66 11.62
CA TYR A 63 9.44 -14.37 11.72
C TYR A 63 8.57 -13.26 12.32
N TRP A 64 7.25 -13.47 12.45
CA TRP A 64 6.32 -12.43 12.87
C TRP A 64 6.76 -11.71 14.16
N PRO A 65 7.34 -12.37 15.20
CA PRO A 65 7.76 -11.68 16.41
C PRO A 65 8.88 -10.67 16.16
N ASP A 66 9.89 -11.06 15.37
CA ASP A 66 11.04 -10.20 15.06
C ASP A 66 10.64 -9.02 14.17
N ILE A 67 9.74 -9.29 13.21
CA ILE A 67 9.14 -8.26 12.36
C ILE A 67 8.37 -7.27 13.23
N TYR A 68 7.45 -7.76 14.07
CA TYR A 68 6.64 -6.94 14.98
C TYR A 68 7.50 -6.06 15.90
N GLN A 69 8.52 -6.62 16.53
CA GLN A 69 9.42 -5.85 17.40
C GLN A 69 10.14 -4.73 16.64
N SER A 70 10.47 -4.94 15.38
CA SER A 70 11.22 -3.97 14.56
C SER A 70 10.35 -2.81 14.08
N VAL A 71 9.05 -3.03 13.87
CA VAL A 71 8.19 -2.07 13.15
C VAL A 71 7.03 -1.48 13.94
N ARG A 72 6.65 -2.07 15.07
CA ARG A 72 5.51 -1.59 15.91
C ARG A 72 5.63 -0.13 16.37
N HIS A 73 6.84 0.43 16.35
CA HIS A 73 7.14 1.79 16.79
C HIS A 73 6.77 2.86 15.75
N PHE A 74 6.57 2.45 14.50
CA PHE A 74 6.20 3.35 13.40
C PHE A 74 4.70 3.63 13.33
N SER A 75 3.91 2.97 14.19
CA SER A 75 2.49 3.27 14.32
C SER A 75 2.21 4.08 15.57
N GLU A 76 1.35 5.07 15.42
CA GLU A 76 0.94 5.96 16.50
C GLU A 76 -0.22 5.40 17.34
N SER A 77 -1.00 4.45 16.81
CA SER A 77 -2.37 4.24 17.30
C SER A 77 -2.81 2.79 17.50
N MET A 78 -2.48 1.84 16.60
CA MET A 78 -3.16 0.54 16.61
C MET A 78 -2.28 -0.64 16.21
N VAL A 79 -2.40 -1.71 17.00
CA VAL A 79 -1.97 -3.07 16.65
C VAL A 79 -3.16 -3.98 16.87
N GLU A 80 -3.61 -4.67 15.81
CA GLU A 80 -4.73 -5.61 15.87
C GLU A 80 -4.31 -6.99 15.38
N GLU A 81 -4.82 -8.03 16.04
CA GLU A 81 -4.70 -9.41 15.55
C GLU A 81 -5.90 -9.72 14.66
N LEU A 82 -5.62 -9.96 13.38
CA LEU A 82 -6.60 -10.33 12.37
C LEU A 82 -6.83 -11.85 12.38
N GLU A 83 -7.93 -12.27 11.75
CA GLU A 83 -8.19 -13.69 11.53
C GLU A 83 -7.02 -14.38 10.82
N GLY A 84 -6.67 -15.58 11.32
CA GLY A 84 -5.57 -16.38 10.82
C GLY A 84 -4.20 -16.03 11.40
N GLY A 85 -4.13 -15.39 12.57
CA GLY A 85 -2.87 -15.11 13.28
C GLY A 85 -2.03 -13.98 12.67
N ARG A 86 -2.63 -13.19 11.79
CA ARG A 86 -1.97 -12.05 11.14
C ARG A 86 -2.04 -10.83 12.03
N LEU A 87 -1.08 -9.92 11.91
CA LEU A 87 -1.07 -8.67 12.68
C LEU A 87 -1.22 -7.47 11.75
N LEU A 88 -2.11 -6.56 12.10
CA LEU A 88 -2.26 -5.25 11.47
C LEU A 88 -1.58 -4.19 12.34
N ILE A 89 -0.77 -3.33 11.71
CA ILE A 89 -0.12 -2.18 12.32
C ILE A 89 -0.49 -0.95 11.48
N ALA A 90 -1.27 -0.04 12.06
CA ALA A 90 -1.79 1.15 11.40
C ALA A 90 -2.22 2.23 12.43
N PRO A 91 -2.29 3.52 12.07
CA PRO A 91 -1.74 4.10 10.85
C PRO A 91 -0.21 4.13 10.94
N ILE A 92 0.46 4.09 9.79
CA ILE A 92 1.87 4.44 9.61
C ILE A 92 1.89 5.70 8.75
N ALA A 93 2.53 6.75 9.25
CA ALA A 93 2.64 8.01 8.52
C ALA A 93 3.49 7.84 7.25
N LYS A 94 3.19 8.61 6.21
CA LYS A 94 3.93 8.56 4.94
C LYS A 94 5.42 8.87 5.11
N GLU A 95 5.77 9.74 6.04
CA GLU A 95 7.16 10.09 6.38
C GLU A 95 7.93 8.91 7.00
N GLU A 96 7.24 7.95 7.60
CA GLU A 96 7.82 6.77 8.23
C GLU A 96 7.98 5.59 7.26
N LEU A 97 7.44 5.70 6.03
CA LEU A 97 7.47 4.64 5.02
C LEU A 97 8.90 4.12 4.76
N GLU A 98 9.84 5.02 4.51
CA GLU A 98 11.23 4.64 4.24
C GLU A 98 11.88 3.99 5.47
N ASN A 99 11.54 4.43 6.68
CA ASN A 99 12.06 3.84 7.92
C ASN A 99 11.55 2.42 8.14
N VAL A 100 10.28 2.14 7.79
CA VAL A 100 9.72 0.79 7.81
C VAL A 100 10.46 -0.11 6.81
N ILE A 101 10.65 0.36 5.57
CA ILE A 101 11.38 -0.39 4.53
C ILE A 101 12.81 -0.71 5.00
N ASP A 102 13.49 0.29 5.58
CA ASP A 102 14.82 0.14 6.17
C ASP A 102 14.86 -0.90 7.29
N ALA A 103 13.84 -0.93 8.17
CA ALA A 103 13.75 -1.91 9.24
C ALA A 103 13.68 -3.34 8.69
N TYR A 104 12.89 -3.58 7.64
CA TYR A 104 12.79 -4.89 6.98
C TYR A 104 14.10 -5.32 6.32
N THR A 105 14.75 -4.40 5.60
CA THR A 105 16.02 -4.72 4.93
C THR A 105 17.14 -5.04 5.93
N ARG A 106 17.17 -4.35 7.09
CA ARG A 106 18.15 -4.60 8.17
C ARG A 106 18.00 -5.98 8.81
N ILE A 107 16.79 -6.51 8.90
CA ILE A 107 16.53 -7.85 9.43
C ILE A 107 16.56 -8.95 8.35
N GLY A 108 16.92 -8.59 7.11
CA GLY A 108 17.23 -9.54 6.05
C GLY A 108 16.08 -9.86 5.09
N PHE A 109 14.98 -9.11 5.12
CA PHE A 109 13.89 -9.25 4.17
C PHE A 109 14.12 -8.42 2.90
N ILE A 110 13.55 -8.91 1.81
CA ILE A 110 13.51 -8.22 0.52
C ILE A 110 12.21 -7.42 0.48
N VAL A 111 12.31 -6.13 0.18
CA VAL A 111 11.14 -5.26 -0.01
C VAL A 111 10.97 -4.96 -1.49
N ARG A 112 9.75 -5.11 -2.01
CA ARG A 112 9.40 -4.86 -3.41
C ARG A 112 8.14 -4.01 -3.49
N LYS A 113 8.20 -2.87 -4.18
CA LYS A 113 7.01 -2.12 -4.58
C LYS A 113 6.27 -2.89 -5.67
N ALA A 114 4.95 -2.99 -5.55
CA ALA A 114 4.09 -3.58 -6.56
C ALA A 114 4.17 -2.75 -7.86
N SER A 115 4.09 -3.43 -8.98
CA SER A 115 3.96 -2.83 -10.31
C SER A 115 2.49 -2.83 -10.74
N ASP A 116 2.14 -2.02 -11.74
CA ASP A 116 0.78 -1.99 -12.31
C ASP A 116 0.30 -3.40 -12.74
N GLN A 117 1.22 -4.23 -13.23
CA GLN A 117 0.91 -5.62 -13.58
C GLN A 117 0.52 -6.46 -12.35
N ASP A 118 1.16 -6.26 -11.20
CA ASP A 118 0.78 -6.94 -9.96
C ASP A 118 -0.62 -6.51 -9.50
N HIS A 119 -0.95 -5.22 -9.65
CA HIS A 119 -2.28 -4.69 -9.34
C HIS A 119 -3.35 -5.31 -10.25
N ASP A 120 -3.12 -5.31 -11.57
CA ASP A 120 -4.03 -5.93 -12.54
C ASP A 120 -4.26 -7.43 -12.26
N GLU A 121 -3.20 -8.14 -11.85
CA GLU A 121 -3.29 -9.56 -11.51
C GLU A 121 -4.13 -9.77 -10.24
N LEU A 122 -3.90 -8.97 -9.19
CA LEU A 122 -4.70 -9.01 -7.97
C LEU A 122 -6.17 -8.74 -8.24
N ILE A 123 -6.50 -7.70 -9.00
CA ILE A 123 -7.89 -7.37 -9.39
C ILE A 123 -8.52 -8.55 -10.12
N ARG A 124 -7.79 -9.17 -11.05
CA ARG A 124 -8.26 -10.33 -11.81
C ARG A 124 -8.48 -11.56 -10.92
N GLU A 125 -7.66 -11.76 -9.89
CA GLU A 125 -7.86 -12.84 -8.93
C GLU A 125 -9.07 -12.60 -8.04
N PHE A 126 -9.27 -11.37 -7.56
CA PHE A 126 -10.48 -10.97 -6.84
C PHE A 126 -11.74 -11.20 -7.68
N ASP A 127 -11.73 -10.80 -8.96
CA ASP A 127 -12.85 -11.03 -9.88
C ASP A 127 -13.19 -12.52 -10.01
N LYS A 128 -12.17 -13.40 -10.09
CA LYS A 128 -12.39 -14.85 -10.14
C LYS A 128 -13.05 -15.34 -8.85
N LEU A 129 -12.57 -14.89 -7.68
CA LEU A 129 -13.12 -15.29 -6.39
C LEU A 129 -14.57 -14.81 -6.22
N ALA A 130 -14.86 -13.55 -6.55
CA ALA A 130 -16.22 -12.99 -6.52
C ALA A 130 -17.19 -13.73 -7.46
N THR A 131 -16.70 -14.13 -8.64
CA THR A 131 -17.49 -14.92 -9.60
C THR A 131 -17.77 -16.34 -9.09
N ILE A 132 -16.87 -16.93 -8.29
CA ILE A 132 -17.06 -18.25 -7.68
C ILE A 132 -18.06 -18.19 -6.51
N GLU A 133 -18.08 -17.10 -5.74
CA GLU A 133 -19.02 -16.89 -4.63
C GLU A 133 -20.39 -16.31 -5.05
N GLY A 134 -20.56 -15.95 -6.33
CA GLY A 134 -21.85 -15.51 -6.88
C GLY A 134 -22.20 -14.05 -6.61
N GLY A 135 -21.22 -13.18 -6.39
CA GLY A 135 -21.41 -11.74 -6.18
C GLY A 135 -21.23 -10.92 -7.46
N GLU A 136 -22.12 -9.95 -7.70
CA GLU A 136 -22.03 -8.97 -8.79
C GLU A 136 -20.67 -8.25 -8.76
N SER A 137 -19.84 -8.48 -9.78
CA SER A 137 -18.59 -7.76 -10.00
C SER A 137 -18.90 -6.27 -10.22
N LYS A 138 -18.28 -5.40 -9.43
CA LYS A 138 -18.26 -3.96 -9.72
C LYS A 138 -17.21 -3.75 -10.81
N ASP A 139 -17.67 -3.35 -11.99
CA ASP A 139 -16.80 -3.03 -13.12
C ASP A 139 -15.92 -1.81 -12.79
N TYR A 140 -14.63 -2.04 -12.60
CA TYR A 140 -13.63 -0.97 -12.62
C TYR A 140 -13.26 -0.65 -14.08
N PRO A 141 -13.16 0.63 -14.46
CA PRO A 141 -12.87 1.02 -15.83
C PRO A 141 -11.48 0.52 -16.23
N ARG A 142 -11.44 -0.46 -17.14
CA ARG A 142 -10.19 -0.97 -17.71
C ARG A 142 -9.52 0.14 -18.52
N GLY A 143 -8.35 0.58 -18.08
CA GLY A 143 -7.50 1.50 -18.82
C GLY A 143 -7.29 1.01 -20.26
N LYS A 144 -7.62 1.87 -21.23
CA LYS A 144 -7.31 1.61 -22.65
C LYS A 144 -5.82 1.87 -22.83
N GLY A 145 -5.03 0.80 -22.92
CA GLY A 145 -3.67 0.89 -23.45
C GLY A 145 -3.68 1.53 -24.84
N ALA A 146 -2.92 2.62 -24.98
CA ALA A 146 -2.58 3.28 -26.24
C ALA A 146 -1.07 3.52 -26.28
#